data_AF-A0AAU8JNR6-F1
#
_entry.id   AF-A0AAU8JNR6-F1
#
_cell.length_a   1.000
_cell.length_b   1.000
_cell.length_c   1.000
_cell.angle_alpha   90.00
_cell.angle_beta   90.00
_cell.angle_gamma   90.00
#
_symmetry.space_group_name_H-M   'P 1'
#
loop_
_entity.id
_entity.type
_entity.pdbx_description
1 polymer ?
#
loop_
_entity_poly.entity_id
_entity_poly.type
_entity_poly.pdbx_seq_one_letter_code
_entity_poly.pdbx_strand_id
1 'polypeptide(L)'
;MLNGADGNDQILGGAQDDQIFAGLGNDKINGGRGLDTLTGVDPSQGLGVGEIDTLRGGMNSDRFVLGDANGLYYNDGDCSNLGFSDYALLRDFLISEDTIQLSGNASQYSVVNAQTYFQGSLPDSLLYNSAAILFKNASGSDELIAIVQGYTSLDLAQSYFNFV
;
A
#
# COMPACT_ATOMS: atom_id res chain seq x y z
N MET A 1 -8.82 8.07 -15.84
CA MET A 1 -9.49 7.07 -14.98
C MET A 1 -9.39 5.74 -15.68
N LEU A 2 -8.78 4.77 -15.01
CA LEU A 2 -8.54 3.41 -15.49
C LEU A 2 -9.02 2.45 -14.40
N ASN A 3 -9.86 1.51 -14.80
CA ASN A 3 -10.38 0.49 -13.90
C ASN A 3 -9.95 -0.87 -14.45
N GLY A 4 -9.35 -1.70 -13.61
CA GLY A 4 -9.25 -3.13 -13.89
C GLY A 4 -10.58 -3.83 -13.64
N ALA A 5 -10.55 -5.16 -13.62
CA ALA A 5 -11.70 -6.02 -13.51
C ALA A 5 -11.54 -7.00 -12.34
N ASP A 6 -12.34 -8.05 -12.32
CA ASP A 6 -12.09 -9.18 -11.43
C ASP A 6 -10.89 -10.00 -11.95
N GLY A 7 -9.98 -10.34 -11.05
CA GLY A 7 -8.80 -11.16 -11.31
C GLY A 7 -7.50 -10.37 -11.33
N ASN A 8 -6.38 -11.08 -11.40
CA ASN A 8 -5.04 -10.48 -11.29
C ASN A 8 -4.66 -9.73 -12.58
N ASP A 9 -4.72 -8.41 -12.52
CA ASP A 9 -4.51 -7.51 -13.64
C ASP A 9 -3.09 -6.90 -13.70
N GLN A 10 -2.74 -6.44 -14.89
CA GLN A 10 -1.56 -5.60 -15.13
C GLN A 10 -2.01 -4.29 -15.76
N ILE A 11 -1.89 -3.20 -15.02
CA ILE A 11 -2.41 -1.89 -15.41
C ILE A 11 -1.25 -0.91 -15.61
N LEU A 12 -1.27 -0.23 -16.76
CA LEU A 12 -0.36 0.88 -17.06
C LEU A 12 -1.18 2.16 -17.28
N GLY A 13 -0.90 3.20 -16.49
CA GLY A 13 -1.52 4.53 -16.60
C GLY A 13 -1.09 5.28 -17.86
N GLY A 14 0.23 5.47 -17.98
CA GLY A 14 0.84 6.06 -19.16
C GLY A 14 1.57 7.34 -18.82
N ALA A 15 1.16 8.46 -19.41
CA ALA A 15 1.87 9.75 -19.27
C ALA A 15 0.96 10.90 -18.82
N GLN A 16 -0.28 10.59 -18.46
CA GLN A 16 -1.28 11.57 -18.02
C GLN A 16 -1.54 11.36 -16.53
N ASP A 17 -2.18 12.33 -15.89
CA ASP A 17 -2.64 12.19 -14.50
C ASP A 17 -3.78 11.16 -14.46
N ASP A 18 -3.51 9.99 -13.89
CA ASP A 18 -4.43 8.88 -13.85
C ASP A 18 -5.08 8.68 -12.48
N GLN A 19 -6.34 8.26 -12.51
CA GLN A 19 -7.01 7.67 -11.35
C GLN A 19 -7.17 6.19 -11.66
N ILE A 20 -6.46 5.34 -10.93
CA ILE A 20 -6.40 3.91 -11.19
C ILE A 20 -7.06 3.15 -10.03
N PHE A 21 -8.00 2.28 -10.37
CA PHE A 21 -8.61 1.29 -9.49
C PHE A 21 -8.33 -0.08 -10.09
N ALA A 22 -7.59 -0.96 -9.42
CA ALA A 22 -7.21 -2.22 -10.05
C ALA A 22 -8.33 -3.27 -10.00
N GLY A 23 -9.13 -3.28 -8.94
CA GLY A 23 -10.33 -4.11 -8.88
C GLY A 23 -10.17 -5.19 -7.82
N LEU A 24 -10.65 -6.39 -8.11
CA LEU A 24 -10.50 -7.54 -7.21
C LEU A 24 -9.35 -8.41 -7.70
N GLY A 25 -8.55 -8.95 -6.80
CA GLY A 25 -7.42 -9.82 -7.14
C GLY A 25 -6.06 -9.24 -6.76
N ASN A 26 -4.99 -9.92 -7.18
CA ASN A 26 -3.61 -9.52 -6.91
C ASN A 26 -3.05 -8.79 -8.12
N ASP A 27 -3.07 -7.47 -8.08
CA ASP A 27 -2.85 -6.62 -9.23
C ASP A 27 -1.44 -6.02 -9.27
N LYS A 28 -1.05 -5.60 -10.47
CA LYS A 28 0.19 -4.88 -10.71
C LYS A 28 -0.12 -3.57 -11.41
N ILE A 29 0.03 -2.46 -10.69
CA ILE A 29 -0.20 -1.12 -11.21
C ILE A 29 1.13 -0.41 -11.46
N ASN A 30 1.21 0.29 -12.59
CA ASN A 30 2.24 1.28 -12.88
C ASN A 30 1.56 2.55 -13.41
N GLY A 31 1.51 3.62 -12.60
CA GLY A 31 0.94 4.91 -12.99
C GLY A 31 1.65 5.51 -14.20
N GLY A 32 2.98 5.56 -14.13
CA GLY A 32 3.83 5.91 -15.26
C GLY A 32 4.41 7.31 -15.10
N ARG A 33 3.92 8.29 -15.85
CA ARG A 33 4.22 9.70 -15.62
C ARG A 33 2.91 10.41 -15.40
N GLY A 34 2.92 11.42 -14.54
CA GLY A 34 1.71 12.18 -14.24
C GLY A 34 1.59 12.33 -12.73
N LEU A 35 0.52 12.97 -12.29
CA LEU A 35 0.14 12.99 -10.89
C LEU A 35 -0.92 11.90 -10.67
N ASP A 36 -0.47 10.69 -10.39
CA ASP A 36 -1.33 9.52 -10.37
C ASP A 36 -1.95 9.30 -8.99
N THR A 37 -3.18 8.79 -8.96
CA THR A 37 -3.82 8.26 -7.76
C THR A 37 -4.07 6.78 -7.96
N LEU A 38 -3.40 5.96 -7.18
CA LEU A 38 -3.40 4.50 -7.32
C LEU A 38 -4.15 3.85 -6.17
N THR A 39 -5.19 3.10 -6.51
CA THR A 39 -5.93 2.22 -5.61
C THR A 39 -5.85 0.80 -6.15
N GLY A 40 -5.23 -0.12 -5.41
CA GLY A 40 -5.18 -1.54 -5.80
C GLY A 40 -6.57 -2.17 -5.79
N VAL A 41 -7.28 -1.96 -4.71
CA VAL A 41 -8.52 -2.68 -4.44
C VAL A 41 -9.74 -2.06 -5.14
N ASP A 42 -10.84 -2.82 -5.19
CA ASP A 42 -12.20 -2.27 -5.35
C ASP A 42 -12.73 -1.79 -3.99
N PRO A 43 -12.88 -0.46 -3.76
CA PRO A 43 -13.36 0.08 -2.49
C PRO A 43 -14.82 -0.27 -2.17
N SER A 44 -15.56 -0.81 -3.15
CA SER A 44 -16.98 -1.12 -3.03
C SER A 44 -17.28 -2.61 -2.84
N GLN A 45 -16.32 -3.50 -3.14
CA GLN A 45 -16.56 -4.95 -3.18
C GLN A 45 -15.65 -5.80 -2.29
N GLY A 46 -14.50 -5.30 -1.82
CA GLY A 46 -13.57 -6.15 -1.07
C GLY A 46 -12.57 -5.44 -0.17
N LEU A 47 -12.29 -4.15 -0.41
CA LEU A 47 -11.28 -3.39 0.35
C LEU A 47 -9.92 -4.11 0.44
N GLY A 48 -9.57 -5.01 -0.48
CA GLY A 48 -8.27 -5.69 -0.46
C GLY A 48 -8.16 -6.92 0.42
N VAL A 49 -9.27 -7.43 0.97
CA VAL A 49 -9.21 -8.60 1.86
C VAL A 49 -8.72 -9.83 1.09
N GLY A 50 -7.58 -10.36 1.51
CA GLY A 50 -6.87 -11.46 0.83
C GLY A 50 -6.16 -11.08 -0.47
N GLU A 51 -5.96 -9.79 -0.75
CA GLU A 51 -5.35 -9.26 -1.97
C GLU A 51 -3.93 -8.73 -1.71
N ILE A 52 -2.98 -9.11 -2.56
CA ILE A 52 -1.61 -8.59 -2.53
C ILE A 52 -1.33 -7.84 -3.83
N ASP A 53 -1.37 -6.52 -3.72
CA ASP A 53 -1.19 -5.62 -4.86
C ASP A 53 0.21 -5.05 -4.92
N THR A 54 0.77 -4.96 -6.12
CA THR A 54 2.03 -4.27 -6.36
C THR A 54 1.78 -2.92 -7.02
N LEU A 55 2.11 -1.85 -6.32
CA LEU A 55 1.85 -0.48 -6.74
C LEU A 55 3.15 0.23 -7.09
N ARG A 56 3.17 0.85 -8.26
CA ARG A 56 4.26 1.69 -8.74
C ARG A 56 3.69 3.02 -9.22
N GLY A 57 4.08 4.11 -8.57
CA GLY A 57 3.66 5.46 -8.93
C GLY A 57 4.26 5.86 -10.27
N GLY A 58 5.58 5.86 -10.31
CA GLY A 58 6.35 6.19 -11.49
C GLY A 58 7.11 7.50 -11.29
N MET A 59 6.99 8.41 -12.26
CA MET A 59 7.61 9.73 -12.18
C MET A 59 6.59 10.75 -11.73
N ASN A 60 7.07 11.76 -10.98
CA ASN A 60 6.28 12.84 -10.39
C ASN A 60 5.53 12.39 -9.12
N SER A 61 4.76 13.30 -8.54
CA SER A 61 4.13 13.13 -7.23
C SER A 61 2.86 12.31 -7.35
N ASP A 62 2.90 11.10 -6.80
CA ASP A 62 1.78 10.16 -6.82
C ASP A 62 1.13 9.99 -5.45
N ARG A 63 -0.10 9.49 -5.45
CA ARG A 63 -0.84 9.14 -4.24
C ARG A 63 -1.22 7.67 -4.25
N PHE A 64 -0.67 6.92 -3.30
CA PHE A 64 -1.03 5.54 -3.01
C PHE A 64 -2.18 5.52 -2.00
N VAL A 65 -3.36 5.08 -2.43
CA VAL A 65 -4.55 5.04 -1.59
C VAL A 65 -4.67 3.65 -0.96
N LEU A 66 -4.38 3.59 0.34
CA LEU A 66 -4.48 2.36 1.15
C LEU A 66 -5.66 2.41 2.13
N GLY A 67 -6.45 3.48 2.07
CA GLY A 67 -7.67 3.66 2.84
C GLY A 67 -8.31 4.99 2.52
N ASP A 68 -9.60 5.09 2.82
CA ASP A 68 -10.41 6.29 2.63
C ASP A 68 -11.30 6.55 3.86
N ALA A 69 -12.27 7.46 3.72
CA ALA A 69 -13.21 7.80 4.79
C ALA A 69 -14.18 6.63 5.13
N ASN A 70 -14.31 5.64 4.25
CA ASN A 70 -15.18 4.49 4.42
C ASN A 70 -14.44 3.32 5.07
N GLY A 71 -13.12 3.22 4.92
CA GLY A 71 -12.35 2.20 5.61
C GLY A 71 -10.88 2.13 5.21
N LEU A 72 -10.17 1.28 5.94
CA LEU A 72 -8.81 0.88 5.61
C LEU A 72 -8.82 -0.29 4.64
N TYR A 73 -7.91 -0.29 3.67
CA TYR A 73 -7.75 -1.40 2.72
C TYR A 73 -6.69 -2.39 3.21
N TYR A 74 -6.74 -3.61 2.68
CA TYR A 74 -5.87 -4.74 3.07
C TYR A 74 -5.93 -5.02 4.58
N ASN A 75 -7.14 -5.02 5.12
CA ASN A 75 -7.37 -5.28 6.53
C ASN A 75 -8.60 -6.17 6.65
N ASP A 76 -8.37 -7.46 6.81
CA ASP A 76 -9.41 -8.48 7.02
C ASP A 76 -9.98 -8.46 8.46
N GLY A 77 -9.34 -7.72 9.36
CA GLY A 77 -9.71 -7.59 10.77
C GLY A 77 -9.32 -8.80 11.63
N ASP A 78 -8.59 -9.77 11.10
CA ASP A 78 -8.10 -10.94 11.83
C ASP A 78 -6.82 -10.64 12.61
N CYS A 79 -7.00 -10.13 13.83
CA CYS A 79 -5.87 -9.86 14.74
C CYS A 79 -5.20 -11.14 15.31
N SER A 80 -5.50 -12.34 14.78
CA SER A 80 -4.81 -13.58 15.16
C SER A 80 -3.57 -13.85 14.30
N ASN A 81 -3.43 -13.15 13.17
CA ASN A 81 -2.30 -13.27 12.25
C ASN A 81 -1.70 -11.89 11.94
N LEU A 82 -0.64 -11.82 11.13
CA LEU A 82 0.13 -10.60 10.86
C LEU A 82 -0.29 -9.87 9.56
N GLY A 83 -1.35 -10.31 8.86
CA GLY A 83 -1.79 -9.73 7.59
C GLY A 83 -0.93 -10.13 6.37
N PHE A 84 -0.35 -11.34 6.34
CA PHE A 84 0.47 -11.74 5.19
C PHE A 84 -0.33 -12.19 3.97
N SER A 85 -1.63 -12.37 4.12
CA SER A 85 -2.55 -12.71 3.04
C SER A 85 -2.91 -11.51 2.17
N ASP A 86 -2.72 -10.30 2.69
CA ASP A 86 -3.25 -9.07 2.11
C ASP A 86 -2.41 -7.88 2.49
N TYR A 87 -1.86 -7.19 1.50
CA TYR A 87 -1.10 -5.95 1.71
C TYR A 87 -0.77 -5.28 0.38
N ALA A 88 -0.54 -3.96 0.43
CA ALA A 88 0.05 -3.25 -0.70
C ALA A 88 1.59 -3.30 -0.66
N LEU A 89 2.19 -3.54 -1.82
CA LEU A 89 3.63 -3.47 -2.03
C LEU A 89 3.99 -2.28 -2.90
N LEU A 90 4.56 -1.24 -2.29
CA LEU A 90 4.92 0.02 -2.95
C LEU A 90 6.37 -0.06 -3.41
N ARG A 91 6.58 -0.05 -4.74
CA ARG A 91 7.88 -0.39 -5.36
C ARG A 91 8.83 0.78 -5.57
N ASP A 92 8.30 2.00 -5.71
CA ASP A 92 9.11 3.18 -6.06
C ASP A 92 8.68 4.46 -5.33
N PHE A 93 8.11 4.31 -4.14
CA PHE A 93 7.71 5.45 -3.31
C PHE A 93 8.89 6.42 -3.06
N LEU A 94 8.67 7.70 -3.29
CA LEU A 94 9.63 8.77 -3.02
C LEU A 94 9.07 9.72 -1.94
N ILE A 95 9.65 9.72 -0.74
CA ILE A 95 9.18 10.56 0.39
C ILE A 95 9.17 12.07 0.09
N SER A 96 9.90 12.51 -0.93
CA SER A 96 9.96 13.90 -1.38
C SER A 96 8.88 14.27 -2.41
N GLU A 97 8.21 13.28 -3.01
CA GLU A 97 7.27 13.47 -4.12
C GLU A 97 5.91 12.86 -3.79
N ASP A 98 5.88 11.64 -3.27
CA ASP A 98 4.68 10.83 -3.15
C ASP A 98 3.99 10.94 -1.80
N THR A 99 2.75 10.47 -1.77
CA THR A 99 1.93 10.37 -0.56
C THR A 99 1.29 9.00 -0.42
N ILE A 100 1.14 8.55 0.83
CA ILE A 100 0.35 7.39 1.21
C ILE A 100 -0.89 7.91 1.94
N GLN A 101 -2.07 7.56 1.45
CA GLN A 101 -3.34 7.88 2.09
C GLN A 101 -3.82 6.69 2.93
N LEU A 102 -4.22 6.97 4.18
CA LEU A 102 -4.73 6.00 5.15
C LEU A 102 -6.00 6.52 5.82
N SER A 103 -6.85 5.58 6.27
CA SER A 103 -8.05 5.92 7.04
C SER A 103 -7.73 6.27 8.49
N GLY A 104 -8.39 7.27 9.07
CA GLY A 104 -8.31 7.59 10.49
C GLY A 104 -7.17 8.55 10.86
N ASN A 105 -6.22 8.12 11.70
CA ASN A 105 -5.10 8.97 12.12
C ASN A 105 -3.83 8.19 12.49
N ALA A 106 -2.70 8.89 12.51
CA ALA A 106 -1.37 8.33 12.77
C ALA A 106 -1.25 7.44 14.03
N SER A 107 -1.99 7.73 15.11
CA SER A 107 -1.88 6.95 16.36
C SER A 107 -2.37 5.50 16.23
N GLN A 108 -3.12 5.21 15.16
CA GLN A 108 -3.65 3.89 14.87
C GLN A 108 -2.67 2.99 14.13
N TYR A 109 -1.51 3.51 13.72
CA TYR A 109 -0.54 2.80 12.90
C TYR A 109 0.83 2.73 13.58
N SER A 110 1.65 1.81 13.09
CA SER A 110 3.06 1.75 13.43
C SER A 110 3.89 1.48 12.17
N VAL A 111 5.11 2.02 12.13
CA VAL A 111 6.07 1.73 11.06
C VAL A 111 7.28 1.05 11.66
N VAL A 112 7.62 -0.13 11.15
CA VAL A 112 8.76 -0.91 11.62
C VAL A 112 9.70 -1.28 10.47
N ASN A 113 10.92 -1.65 10.83
CA ASN A 113 11.90 -2.13 9.86
C ASN A 113 11.62 -3.60 9.50
N ALA A 114 11.45 -3.88 8.21
CA ALA A 114 11.08 -5.21 7.72
C ALA A 114 12.11 -6.30 8.06
N GLN A 115 13.41 -5.97 7.99
CA GLN A 115 14.48 -6.91 8.27
C GLN A 115 14.46 -7.36 9.73
N THR A 116 14.31 -6.41 10.66
CA THR A 116 14.23 -6.74 12.09
C THR A 116 12.95 -7.48 12.44
N TYR A 117 11.83 -7.12 11.82
CA TYR A 117 10.53 -7.65 12.19
C TYR A 117 10.34 -9.09 11.67
N PHE A 118 10.66 -9.34 10.40
CA PHE A 118 10.48 -10.67 9.80
C PHE A 118 11.71 -11.57 9.93
N GLN A 119 12.77 -11.11 10.60
CA GLN A 119 14.01 -11.86 10.81
C GLN A 119 14.57 -12.49 9.52
N GLY A 120 14.32 -11.85 8.37
CA GLY A 120 14.77 -12.34 7.06
C GLY A 120 13.84 -13.29 6.31
N SER A 121 12.55 -13.38 6.67
CA SER A 121 11.60 -14.27 5.97
C SER A 121 10.68 -13.54 4.98
N LEU A 122 11.12 -12.42 4.41
CA LEU A 122 10.29 -11.61 3.50
C LEU A 122 10.02 -12.33 2.16
N PRO A 123 8.80 -12.20 1.58
CA PRO A 123 8.42 -12.86 0.32
C PRO A 123 9.24 -12.42 -0.91
N ASP A 124 9.81 -11.21 -0.90
CA ASP A 124 10.58 -10.67 -2.02
C ASP A 124 12.00 -10.33 -1.54
N SER A 125 13.00 -10.98 -2.15
CA SER A 125 14.42 -10.84 -1.82
C SER A 125 14.95 -9.41 -2.04
N LEU A 126 14.27 -8.58 -2.84
CA LEU A 126 14.60 -7.17 -3.04
C LEU A 126 14.15 -6.28 -1.87
N LEU A 127 13.26 -6.76 -0.99
CA LEU A 127 12.76 -6.02 0.18
C LEU A 127 13.64 -6.23 1.42
N TYR A 128 14.57 -7.17 1.36
CA TYR A 128 15.34 -7.64 2.51
C TYR A 128 16.19 -6.57 3.21
N ASN A 129 16.57 -5.49 2.50
CA ASN A 129 17.53 -4.50 3.00
C ASN A 129 17.02 -3.05 3.00
N SER A 130 15.79 -2.80 2.56
CA SER A 130 15.27 -1.44 2.37
C SER A 130 13.76 -1.39 2.39
N ALA A 131 13.10 -2.14 3.28
CA ALA A 131 11.64 -2.06 3.40
C ALA A 131 11.19 -1.56 4.78
N ALA A 132 10.26 -0.60 4.76
CA ALA A 132 9.50 -0.14 5.90
C ALA A 132 8.14 -0.84 5.86
N ILE A 133 7.66 -1.26 7.02
CA ILE A 133 6.41 -1.99 7.15
C ILE A 133 5.42 -1.13 7.88
N LEU A 134 4.27 -0.90 7.25
CA LEU A 134 3.15 -0.18 7.83
C LEU A 134 2.15 -1.17 8.40
N PHE A 135 1.93 -1.09 9.70
CA PHE A 135 0.96 -1.88 10.42
C PHE A 135 -0.20 -1.02 10.91
N LYS A 136 -1.40 -1.57 10.91
CA LYS A 136 -2.54 -1.06 11.67
C LYS A 136 -2.51 -1.72 13.05
N ASN A 137 -2.40 -0.90 14.09
CA ASN A 137 -2.32 -1.37 15.47
C ASN A 137 -3.65 -2.02 15.88
N ALA A 138 -3.58 -3.19 16.49
CA ALA A 138 -4.76 -3.94 16.95
C ALA A 138 -4.55 -4.49 18.37
N SER A 139 -5.63 -5.00 18.99
CA SER A 139 -5.55 -5.56 20.36
C SER A 139 -4.80 -6.90 20.43
N GLY A 140 -4.66 -7.58 19.28
CA GLY A 140 -3.93 -8.83 19.12
C GLY A 140 -2.62 -8.61 18.38
N SER A 141 -2.43 -9.33 17.28
CA SER A 141 -1.38 -9.04 16.31
C SER A 141 -1.75 -7.81 15.50
N ASP A 142 -0.75 -6.94 15.26
CA ASP A 142 -0.93 -5.82 14.34
C ASP A 142 -1.11 -6.32 12.91
N GLU A 143 -1.89 -5.59 12.13
CA GLU A 143 -2.30 -5.97 10.77
C GLU A 143 -1.43 -5.31 9.72
N LEU A 144 -0.80 -6.09 8.83
CA LEU A 144 0.07 -5.58 7.78
C LEU A 144 -0.75 -4.89 6.70
N ILE A 145 -0.54 -3.59 6.50
CA ILE A 145 -1.25 -2.83 5.46
C ILE A 145 -0.37 -2.67 4.22
N ALA A 146 0.92 -2.38 4.44
CA ALA A 146 1.83 -2.16 3.32
C ALA A 146 3.29 -2.43 3.64
N ILE A 147 4.01 -2.75 2.57
CA ILE A 147 5.46 -2.79 2.51
C ILE A 147 5.94 -1.69 1.56
N VAL A 148 6.77 -0.77 2.07
CA VAL A 148 7.32 0.33 1.28
C VAL A 148 8.78 0.07 0.97
N GLN A 149 9.08 -0.22 -0.29
CA GLN A 149 10.44 -0.46 -0.77
C GLN A 149 11.25 0.84 -0.82
N GLY A 150 12.56 0.74 -0.56
CA GLY A 150 13.51 1.85 -0.54
C GLY A 150 13.80 2.45 0.84
N TYR A 151 13.03 2.15 1.87
CA TYR A 151 13.14 2.76 3.21
C TYR A 151 13.30 1.72 4.31
N THR A 152 14.02 2.04 5.37
CA THR A 152 14.11 1.17 6.56
C THR A 152 13.14 1.60 7.67
N SER A 153 12.60 2.81 7.57
CA SER A 153 11.59 3.39 8.45
C SER A 153 10.96 4.61 7.76
N LEU A 154 9.73 4.93 8.13
CA LEU A 154 9.02 6.16 7.77
C LEU A 154 8.42 6.76 9.05
N ASP A 155 8.21 8.07 9.05
CA ASP A 155 7.65 8.82 10.17
C ASP A 155 6.22 9.23 9.84
N LEU A 156 5.26 8.68 10.60
CA LEU A 156 3.82 8.91 10.44
C LEU A 156 3.39 10.36 10.67
N ALA A 157 4.26 11.21 11.24
CA ALA A 157 4.01 12.63 11.41
C ALA A 157 4.37 13.48 10.18
N GLN A 158 5.02 12.90 9.17
CA GLN A 158 5.46 13.62 7.97
C GLN A 158 4.35 13.77 6.93
N SER A 159 4.51 14.76 6.05
CA SER A 159 3.52 15.14 5.03
C SER A 159 3.28 14.10 3.95
N TYR A 160 4.18 13.12 3.79
CA TYR A 160 4.00 12.02 2.86
C TYR A 160 3.01 10.96 3.38
N PHE A 161 2.51 11.10 4.61
CA PHE A 161 1.31 10.42 5.07
C PHE A 161 0.13 11.39 5.13
N ASN A 162 -0.98 10.99 4.51
CA ASN A 162 -2.24 11.71 4.54
C ASN A 162 -3.29 10.82 5.23
N PHE A 163 -3.91 11.33 6.29
CA PHE A 163 -4.95 10.60 7.02
C PHE A 163 -6.31 11.24 6.78
N VAL A 164 -7.32 10.42 6.46
CA VAL A 164 -8.67 10.88 6.08
C VAL A 164 -9.77 10.28 6.96
#